data_AF-A0A519PXP7-F1
#
_entry.id   AF-A0A519PXP7-F1
#
_cell.length_a   1.000
_cell.length_b   1.000
_cell.length_c   1.000
_cell.angle_alpha   90.00
_cell.angle_beta   90.00
_cell.angle_gamma   90.00
#
_symmetry.space_group_name_H-M   'P 1'
#
loop_
_entity.id
_entity.type
_entity.pdbx_description
1 polymer ?
#
loop_
_entity_poly.entity_id
_entity_poly.type
_entity_poly.pdbx_seq_one_letter_code
_entity_poly.pdbx_strand_id
1 'polypeptide(L)'
;SIPTLRTFTQIAGSAFAVDASVLAAMAHRDELMMQTLLRSLAIASDQAEQSVACLALHDVPARAARWILQTQDRVSADEFPLTQENLAIMIGAQRTTVNAAAMLLKTEGLIAYSRGAIKVVQREGLRRRACECYHSVEERWRGDPLALD
;
A
#
# COMPACT_ATOMS: atom_id res chain seq x y z
N SER A 1 -9.92 24.55 10.51
CA SER A 1 -9.99 23.67 9.33
C SER A 1 -9.81 22.24 9.81
N ILE A 2 -10.67 21.31 9.39
CA ILE A 2 -10.41 19.89 9.59
C ILE A 2 -9.21 19.57 8.70
N PRO A 3 -8.09 19.02 9.21
CA PRO A 3 -7.01 18.59 8.33
C PRO A 3 -7.54 17.41 7.52
N THR A 4 -7.73 17.61 6.22
CA THR A 4 -8.41 16.68 5.31
C THR A 4 -7.63 15.40 5.03
N LEU A 5 -6.36 15.32 5.47
CA LEU A 5 -5.56 14.10 5.48
C LEU A 5 -4.86 13.97 6.84
N ARG A 6 -5.15 12.89 7.58
CA ARG A 6 -4.29 12.41 8.65
C ARG A 6 -3.41 11.30 8.09
N THR A 7 -2.10 11.52 8.12
CA THR A 7 -1.11 10.50 7.79
C THR A 7 -0.48 10.01 9.09
N PHE A 8 -0.26 8.71 9.20
CA PHE A 8 0.47 8.13 10.32
C PHE A 8 1.44 7.08 9.81
N THR A 9 2.54 6.92 10.56
CA THR A 9 3.55 5.90 10.27
C THR A 9 3.12 4.61 10.93
N GLN A 10 2.85 3.57 10.14
CA GLN A 10 2.43 2.26 10.64
C GLN A 10 3.61 1.41 11.10
N ILE A 11 4.75 1.57 10.43
CA ILE A 11 5.96 0.79 10.65
C ILE A 11 7.11 1.79 10.75
N ALA A 12 7.91 1.66 11.81
CA ALA A 12 9.02 2.59 12.07
C ALA A 12 10.00 2.62 10.90
N GLY A 13 10.49 3.82 10.56
CA GLY A 13 11.40 4.04 9.45
C GLY A 13 12.05 5.42 9.52
N SER A 14 12.82 5.75 8.50
CA SER A 14 13.48 7.05 8.34
C SER A 14 12.85 7.84 7.19
N ALA A 15 12.82 9.16 7.31
CA ALA A 15 12.30 10.05 6.28
C ALA A 15 13.13 11.33 6.22
N PHE A 16 13.15 11.97 5.06
CA PHE A 16 13.67 13.32 4.88
C PHE A 16 12.53 14.33 4.97
N ALA A 17 12.81 15.47 5.60
CA ALA A 17 11.89 16.59 5.67
C ALA A 17 12.54 17.80 4.99
N VAL A 18 11.76 18.50 4.18
CA VAL A 18 12.15 19.72 3.49
C VAL A 18 10.99 20.71 3.58
N ASP A 19 11.31 22.00 3.65
CA ASP A 19 10.30 23.03 3.57
C ASP A 19 9.63 23.01 2.18
N ALA A 20 8.31 23.14 2.15
CA ALA A 20 7.55 23.06 0.90
C ALA A 20 7.95 24.15 -0.10
N SER A 21 8.29 25.36 0.38
CA SER A 21 8.74 26.45 -0.48
C SER A 21 10.12 26.18 -1.08
N VAL A 22 11.00 25.51 -0.33
CA VAL A 22 12.32 25.09 -0.81
C VAL A 22 12.16 24.01 -1.87
N LEU A 23 11.36 22.97 -1.61
CA LEU A 23 11.08 21.91 -2.58
C LEU A 23 10.49 22.49 -3.88
N ALA A 24 9.53 23.42 -3.75
CA ALA A 24 8.95 24.11 -4.89
C ALA A 24 10.01 24.90 -5.66
N ALA A 25 10.85 25.69 -4.99
CA ALA A 25 11.88 26.47 -5.65
C ALA A 25 12.91 25.60 -6.39
N MET A 26 13.27 24.43 -5.84
CA MET A 26 14.14 23.47 -6.51
C MET A 26 13.46 22.88 -7.75
N ALA A 27 12.19 22.46 -7.65
CA ALA A 27 11.43 21.93 -8.78
C ALA A 27 11.25 22.95 -9.91
N HIS A 28 11.10 24.24 -9.61
CA HIS A 28 11.01 25.28 -10.65
C HIS A 28 12.32 25.51 -11.41
N ARG A 29 13.46 25.09 -10.83
CA ARG A 29 14.80 25.32 -11.41
C ARG A 29 15.35 24.08 -12.12
N ASP A 30 14.86 22.90 -11.76
CA ASP A 30 15.33 21.61 -12.28
C ASP A 30 14.15 20.85 -12.89
N GLU A 31 14.19 20.69 -14.22
CA GLU A 31 13.16 20.01 -14.99
C GLU A 31 13.00 18.55 -14.56
N LEU A 32 14.10 17.84 -14.30
CA LEU A 32 14.06 16.44 -13.88
C LEU A 32 13.37 16.31 -12.51
N MET A 33 13.64 17.25 -11.60
CA MET A 33 12.99 17.29 -10.30
C MET A 33 11.48 17.55 -10.43
N MET A 34 11.07 18.51 -11.27
CA MET A 34 9.66 18.77 -11.55
C MET A 34 8.96 17.53 -12.14
N GLN A 35 9.58 16.91 -13.15
CA GLN A 35 9.05 15.70 -13.78
C GLN A 35 8.91 14.56 -12.76
N THR A 36 9.90 14.37 -11.89
CA THR A 36 9.88 13.34 -10.83
C THR A 36 8.75 13.58 -9.83
N LEU A 37 8.50 14.83 -9.43
CA LEU A 37 7.39 15.17 -8.51
C LEU A 37 6.03 14.97 -9.17
N LEU A 38 5.85 15.44 -10.41
CA LEU A 38 4.60 15.26 -11.15
C LEU A 38 4.31 13.79 -11.41
N ARG A 39 5.34 13.01 -11.75
CA ARG A 39 5.26 11.55 -11.87
C ARG A 39 4.85 10.90 -10.56
N SER A 40 5.51 11.25 -9.45
CA SER A 40 5.17 10.70 -8.13
C SER A 40 3.72 11.00 -7.76
N LEU A 41 3.24 12.20 -8.07
CA LEU A 41 1.85 12.59 -7.88
C LEU A 41 0.90 11.76 -8.77
N ALA A 42 1.24 11.55 -10.04
CA ALA A 42 0.43 10.75 -10.96
C ALA A 42 0.33 9.28 -10.51
N ILE A 43 1.43 8.67 -10.07
CA ILE A 43 1.44 7.32 -9.49
C ILE A 43 0.55 7.28 -8.23
N ALA A 44 0.67 8.28 -7.35
CA ALA A 44 -0.13 8.34 -6.13
C ALA A 44 -1.64 8.48 -6.43
N SER A 45 -2.00 9.28 -7.43
CA SER A 45 -3.39 9.41 -7.91
C SER A 45 -3.92 8.10 -8.48
N ASP A 46 -3.16 7.42 -9.34
CA ASP A 46 -3.54 6.10 -9.87
C ASP A 46 -3.72 5.07 -8.75
N GLN A 47 -2.85 5.08 -7.73
CA GLN A 47 -3.01 4.20 -6.56
C GLN A 47 -4.27 4.51 -5.76
N ALA A 48 -4.62 5.79 -5.60
CA ALA A 48 -5.82 6.21 -4.89
C ALA A 48 -7.08 5.80 -5.65
N GLU A 49 -7.14 6.08 -6.96
CA GLU A 49 -8.24 5.69 -7.85
C GLU A 49 -8.41 4.17 -7.88
N GLN A 50 -7.32 3.42 -8.07
CA GLN A 50 -7.34 1.97 -8.05
C GLN A 50 -7.83 1.43 -6.72
N SER A 51 -7.43 2.05 -5.60
CA SER A 51 -7.89 1.63 -4.28
C SER A 51 -9.38 1.85 -4.11
N VAL A 52 -9.93 2.97 -4.57
CA VAL A 52 -11.39 3.22 -4.56
C VAL A 52 -12.14 2.20 -5.43
N ALA A 53 -11.69 1.97 -6.66
CA ALA A 53 -12.29 0.96 -7.53
C ALA A 53 -12.24 -0.44 -6.90
N CYS A 54 -11.12 -0.77 -6.26
CA CYS A 54 -10.92 -2.03 -5.56
C CYS A 54 -11.93 -2.23 -4.42
N LEU A 55 -12.29 -1.16 -3.68
CA LEU A 55 -13.30 -1.22 -2.62
C LEU A 55 -14.68 -1.62 -3.16
N ALA A 56 -15.02 -1.16 -4.37
CA ALA A 56 -16.33 -1.35 -4.99
C ALA A 56 -16.47 -2.71 -5.70
N LEU A 57 -15.38 -3.27 -6.21
CA LEU A 57 -15.40 -4.40 -7.13
C LEU A 57 -14.95 -5.73 -6.52
N HIS A 58 -14.18 -5.70 -5.42
CA HIS A 58 -13.58 -6.91 -4.86
C HIS A 58 -13.97 -7.19 -3.42
N ASP A 59 -13.96 -8.48 -3.09
CA ASP A 59 -14.21 -8.98 -1.75
C ASP A 59 -13.07 -8.60 -0.78
N VAL A 60 -13.40 -8.64 0.51
CA VAL A 60 -12.47 -8.24 1.58
C VAL A 60 -11.23 -9.15 1.66
N PRO A 61 -11.32 -10.49 1.51
CA PRO A 61 -10.14 -11.35 1.47
C PRO A 61 -9.15 -11.00 0.37
N ALA A 62 -9.60 -10.74 -0.87
CA ALA A 62 -8.72 -10.38 -1.97
C ALA A 62 -8.06 -9.01 -1.75
N ARG A 63 -8.81 -8.05 -1.23
CA ARG A 63 -8.29 -6.72 -0.84
C ARG A 63 -7.26 -6.82 0.29
N ALA A 64 -7.53 -7.63 1.30
CA ALA A 64 -6.60 -7.87 2.40
C ALA A 64 -5.30 -8.50 1.89
N ALA A 65 -5.38 -9.53 1.05
CA ALA A 65 -4.22 -10.16 0.43
C ALA A 65 -3.38 -9.15 -0.39
N ARG A 66 -4.02 -8.32 -1.22
CA ARG A 66 -3.37 -7.23 -1.95
C ARG A 66 -2.63 -6.27 -1.01
N TRP A 67 -3.31 -5.81 0.04
CA TRP A 67 -2.73 -4.82 0.97
C TRP A 67 -1.54 -5.39 1.74
N ILE A 68 -1.63 -6.65 2.16
CA ILE A 68 -0.53 -7.37 2.84
C ILE A 68 0.68 -7.50 1.92
N LEU A 69 0.49 -7.87 0.65
CA LEU A 69 1.59 -7.96 -0.32
C LEU A 69 2.23 -6.60 -0.59
N GLN A 70 1.45 -5.55 -0.84
CA GLN A 70 1.97 -4.19 -1.03
C GLN A 70 2.77 -3.71 0.18
N THR A 71 2.37 -4.11 1.39
CA THR A 71 3.11 -3.80 2.61
C THR A 71 4.40 -4.60 2.67
N GLN A 72 4.35 -5.90 2.37
CA GLN A 72 5.53 -6.76 2.30
C GLN A 72 6.60 -6.19 1.35
N ASP A 73 6.17 -5.70 0.18
CA ASP A 73 7.08 -5.12 -0.82
C ASP A 73 7.76 -3.85 -0.30
N ARG A 74 7.01 -2.98 0.40
CA ARG A 74 7.52 -1.72 0.96
C ARG A 74 8.47 -1.94 2.14
N VAL A 75 8.22 -2.95 2.97
CA VAL A 75 9.04 -3.23 4.16
C VAL A 75 10.19 -4.19 3.89
N SER A 76 10.15 -4.90 2.77
CA SER A 76 11.14 -5.91 2.39
C SER A 76 11.40 -6.96 3.50
N ALA A 77 10.33 -7.39 4.17
CA ALA A 77 10.39 -8.37 5.26
C ALA A 77 9.17 -9.31 5.23
N ASP A 78 9.37 -10.58 5.57
CA ASP A 78 8.31 -11.59 5.58
C ASP A 78 7.33 -11.45 6.75
N GLU A 79 7.75 -10.82 7.84
CA GLU A 79 6.94 -10.53 9.02
C GLU A 79 7.03 -9.04 9.36
N PHE A 80 5.89 -8.43 9.62
CA PHE A 80 5.81 -7.00 9.90
C PHE A 80 4.64 -6.63 10.83
N PRO A 81 4.75 -5.50 11.57
CA PRO A 81 3.67 -5.01 12.41
C PRO A 81 2.44 -4.69 11.58
N LEU A 82 1.33 -5.39 11.84
CA LEU A 82 0.04 -5.13 11.24
C LEU A 82 -1.05 -5.60 12.19
N THR A 83 -1.74 -4.65 12.81
CA THR A 83 -2.93 -4.96 13.59
C THR A 83 -4.14 -5.11 12.68
N GLN A 84 -5.13 -5.92 13.09
CA GLN A 84 -6.43 -5.99 12.43
C GLN A 84 -7.15 -4.64 12.37
N GLU A 85 -6.90 -3.74 13.33
CA GLU A 85 -7.45 -2.39 13.33
C GLU A 85 -6.82 -1.54 12.22
N ASN A 86 -5.49 -1.56 12.10
CA ASN A 86 -4.79 -0.88 11.01
C ASN A 86 -5.24 -1.44 9.66
N LEU A 87 -5.32 -2.77 9.54
CA LEU A 87 -5.80 -3.41 8.31
C LEU A 87 -7.25 -2.99 7.99
N ALA A 88 -8.14 -2.92 8.98
CA ALA A 88 -9.52 -2.49 8.81
C ALA A 88 -9.64 -1.05 8.30
N ILE A 89 -8.85 -0.13 8.85
CA ILE A 89 -8.79 1.26 8.39
C ILE A 89 -8.30 1.31 6.94
N MET A 90 -7.25 0.56 6.62
CA MET A 90 -6.61 0.60 5.31
C MET A 90 -7.43 -0.03 4.20
N ILE A 91 -8.18 -1.09 4.49
CA ILE A 91 -9.04 -1.74 3.50
C ILE A 91 -10.47 -1.20 3.55
N GLY A 92 -10.83 -0.26 4.43
CA GLY A 92 -12.17 0.32 4.50
C GLY A 92 -13.25 -0.71 4.82
N ALA A 93 -13.01 -1.57 5.81
CA ALA A 93 -13.96 -2.61 6.23
C ALA A 93 -14.15 -2.64 7.75
N GLN A 94 -15.26 -3.22 8.20
CA GLN A 94 -15.49 -3.44 9.62
C GLN A 94 -14.48 -4.44 10.19
N ARG A 95 -14.10 -4.25 11.46
CA ARG A 95 -13.14 -5.12 12.15
C ARG A 95 -13.56 -6.59 12.14
N THR A 96 -14.86 -6.88 12.27
CA THR A 96 -15.41 -8.24 12.18
C THR A 96 -15.14 -8.88 10.81
N THR A 97 -15.34 -8.12 9.73
CA THR A 97 -15.06 -8.56 8.36
C THR A 97 -13.58 -8.79 8.13
N VAL A 98 -12.72 -7.92 8.65
CA VAL A 98 -11.26 -8.05 8.58
C VAL A 98 -10.78 -9.27 9.36
N ASN A 99 -11.34 -9.53 10.53
CA ASN A 99 -11.01 -10.71 11.32
C ASN A 99 -11.36 -12.00 10.57
N ALA A 100 -12.54 -12.04 9.94
CA ALA A 100 -12.96 -13.17 9.11
C ALA A 100 -12.01 -13.37 7.91
N ALA A 101 -11.64 -12.30 7.21
CA ALA A 101 -10.70 -12.35 6.10
C ALA A 101 -9.30 -12.84 6.55
N ALA A 102 -8.76 -12.28 7.64
CA ALA A 102 -7.47 -12.71 8.18
C ALA A 102 -7.49 -14.18 8.62
N MET A 103 -8.60 -14.63 9.23
CA MET A 103 -8.77 -16.03 9.59
C MET A 103 -8.81 -16.93 8.35
N LEU A 104 -9.52 -16.54 7.31
CA LEU A 104 -9.60 -17.27 6.04
C LEU A 104 -8.22 -17.43 5.39
N LEU A 105 -7.47 -16.33 5.25
CA LEU A 105 -6.10 -16.36 4.71
C LEU A 105 -5.17 -17.23 5.57
N LYS A 106 -5.36 -17.24 6.89
CA LYS A 106 -4.61 -18.10 7.81
C LYS A 106 -4.99 -19.58 7.64
N THR A 107 -6.27 -19.92 7.51
CA THR A 107 -6.72 -21.30 7.28
C THR A 107 -6.27 -21.85 5.94
N GLU A 108 -6.14 -21.00 4.93
CA GLU A 108 -5.56 -21.32 3.62
C GLU A 108 -4.03 -21.50 3.68
N GLY A 109 -3.40 -21.26 4.83
CA GLY A 109 -1.95 -21.36 5.02
C GLY A 109 -1.15 -20.25 4.34
N LEU A 110 -1.80 -19.15 3.93
CA LEU A 110 -1.16 -18.06 3.20
C LEU A 110 -0.42 -17.10 4.13
N ILE A 111 -0.97 -16.90 5.33
CA ILE A 111 -0.41 -16.04 6.38
C ILE A 111 -0.38 -16.76 7.72
N ALA A 112 0.51 -16.32 8.60
CA ALA A 112 0.41 -16.52 10.03
C ALA A 112 0.13 -15.18 10.70
N TYR A 113 -0.67 -15.20 11.77
CA TYR A 113 -1.01 -14.00 12.52
C TYR A 113 -0.67 -14.21 14.00
N SER A 114 0.17 -13.32 14.53
CA SER A 114 0.55 -13.25 15.93
C SER A 114 0.05 -11.91 16.51
N ARG A 115 0.34 -11.62 17.78
CA ARG A 115 -0.22 -10.44 18.45
C ARG A 115 0.34 -9.15 17.83
N GLY A 116 -0.42 -8.55 16.91
CA GLY A 116 -0.10 -7.27 16.27
C GLY A 116 0.88 -7.36 15.10
N ALA A 117 1.20 -8.57 14.65
CA ALA A 117 2.07 -8.81 13.50
C ALA A 117 1.49 -9.88 12.58
N ILE A 118 1.82 -9.76 11.30
CA ILE A 118 1.47 -10.71 10.26
C ILE A 118 2.75 -11.23 9.63
N LYS A 119 2.77 -12.53 9.32
CA LYS A 119 3.83 -13.16 8.54
C LYS A 119 3.25 -13.74 7.26
N VAL A 120 3.83 -13.41 6.12
CA VAL A 120 3.49 -14.04 4.84
C VAL A 120 4.18 -15.40 4.78
N VAL A 121 3.38 -16.48 4.74
CA VAL A 121 3.88 -17.87 4.76
C VAL A 121 3.98 -18.43 3.34
N GLN A 122 3.02 -18.11 2.49
CA GLN A 122 2.91 -18.61 1.13
C GLN A 122 2.64 -17.43 0.19
N ARG A 123 3.70 -16.68 -0.15
CA ARG A 123 3.60 -15.43 -0.92
C ARG A 123 2.90 -15.61 -2.26
N GLU A 124 3.19 -16.68 -2.98
CA GLU A 124 2.59 -16.93 -4.30
C GLU A 124 1.11 -17.31 -4.19
N GLY A 125 0.72 -18.05 -3.16
CA GLY A 125 -0.67 -18.32 -2.84
C GLY A 125 -1.41 -17.05 -2.43
N LEU A 126 -0.76 -16.18 -1.64
CA LEU A 126 -1.30 -14.87 -1.29
C LEU A 126 -1.46 -13.98 -2.53
N ARG A 127 -0.52 -14.05 -3.49
CA ARG A 127 -0.60 -13.37 -4.78
C ARG A 127 -1.78 -13.86 -5.61
N ARG A 128 -2.03 -15.18 -5.65
CA ARG A 128 -3.23 -15.73 -6.31
C ARG A 128 -4.53 -15.32 -5.62
N ARG A 129 -4.48 -15.07 -4.31
CA ARG A 129 -5.63 -14.64 -3.51
C ARG A 129 -5.91 -13.15 -3.64
N ALA A 130 -4.87 -12.34 -3.87
CA ALA A 130 -5.01 -10.92 -4.14
C ALA A 130 -5.78 -10.67 -5.44
N CYS A 131 -6.53 -9.57 -5.49
CA CYS A 131 -7.14 -9.15 -6.73
C CYS A 131 -6.09 -8.64 -7.72
N GLU A 132 -6.49 -8.55 -8.99
CA GLU A 132 -5.68 -8.06 -10.11
C GLU A 132 -5.14 -6.64 -9.88
N CYS A 133 -5.79 -5.86 -8.99
CA CYS A 133 -5.34 -4.52 -8.59
C CYS A 133 -3.96 -4.52 -7.89
N TYR A 134 -3.42 -5.68 -7.52
CA TYR A 134 -2.06 -5.79 -6.96
C TYR A 134 -1.00 -5.41 -7.99
N HIS A 135 -1.16 -5.82 -9.26
CA HIS A 135 -0.19 -5.55 -10.32
C HIS A 135 -0.55 -4.33 -11.17
N SER A 136 -1.81 -3.89 -11.16
CA SER A 136 -2.32 -2.91 -12.15
C SER A 136 -1.57 -1.58 -12.18
N VAL A 137 -1.17 -1.05 -11.02
CA VAL A 137 -0.40 0.20 -10.97
C VAL A 137 1.03 -0.03 -11.45
N GLU A 138 1.71 -1.08 -10.98
CA GLU A 138 3.07 -1.38 -11.44
C GLU A 138 3.12 -1.61 -12.95
N GLU A 139 2.15 -2.36 -13.49
CA GLU A 139 2.04 -2.63 -14.93
C GLU A 139 1.80 -1.36 -15.73
N ARG A 140 0.96 -0.45 -15.24
CA ARG A 140 0.69 0.83 -15.90
C ARG A 140 1.92 1.72 -16.00
N TRP A 141 2.82 1.61 -15.02
CA TRP A 141 4.05 2.41 -14.93
C TRP A 141 5.31 1.60 -15.32
N ARG A 142 5.14 0.42 -15.93
CA ARG A 142 6.25 -0.44 -16.39
C ARG A 142 6.98 0.21 -17.57
N GLY A 143 8.31 0.28 -17.49
CA GLY A 143 9.14 0.86 -18.54
C GLY A 143 9.16 2.39 -18.55
N ASP A 144 8.69 3.01 -17.47
CA ASP A 144 8.78 4.45 -17.29
C ASP A 144 10.26 4.90 -17.22
N PRO A 145 10.68 5.85 -18.07
CA PRO A 145 12.07 6.31 -18.15
C PRO A 145 12.57 7.03 -16.89
N LEU A 146 11.68 7.38 -15.97
CA LEU A 146 11.98 8.01 -14.69
C LEU A 146 11.77 7.06 -13.48
N ALA A 147 11.69 5.76 -13.72
CA ALA A 147 11.79 4.77 -12.64
C ALA A 147 13.19 4.87 -12.02
N LEU A 148 13.24 5.15 -10.71
CA LEU A 148 14.48 5.04 -9.95
C LEU A 148 14.69 3.55 -9.64
N ASP A 149 15.86 3.05 -10.03
CA ASP A 149 16.35 1.67 -9.83
C ASP A 149 16.23 1.19 -8.37
#